data_AF-E9CQU9-F1
#
_entry.id   AF-E9CQU9-F1
#
_cell.length_a   1.000
_cell.length_b   1.000
_cell.length_c   1.000
_cell.angle_alpha   90.00
_cell.angle_beta   90.00
_cell.angle_gamma   90.00
#
_symmetry.space_group_name_H-M   'P 1'
#
loop_
_entity.id
_entity.type
_entity.pdbx_description
1 polymer ?
#
loop_
_entity_poly.entity_id
_entity_poly.type
_entity_poly.pdbx_seq_one_letter_code
_entity_poly.pdbx_strand_id
1 'polypeptide(L)' 'RPDAQFFELYRTKSKAAAKTYWHRTLGGITRNQHVLHYIHAGEVDPLAAHFICPIDEDSYTLLPLES' A
#
# COMPACT_ATOMS: atom_id res chain seq x y z
N ARG A 1 -8.83 9.48 4.47
CA ARG A 1 -10.09 8.84 4.01
C ARG A 1 -10.13 8.89 2.49
N PRO A 2 -10.62 7.86 1.77
CA PRO A 2 -10.76 7.93 0.31
C PRO A 2 -11.69 9.08 -0.09
N ASP A 3 -11.33 9.80 -1.14
CA ASP A 3 -12.09 10.92 -1.69
C ASP A 3 -12.53 10.63 -3.14
N ALA A 4 -13.18 11.61 -3.77
CA ALA A 4 -13.66 11.47 -5.14
C ALA A 4 -12.53 11.15 -6.13
N GLN A 5 -11.34 11.74 -5.94
CA GLN A 5 -10.19 11.52 -6.82
C GLN A 5 -9.65 10.09 -6.69
N PHE A 6 -9.59 9.54 -5.48
CA PHE A 6 -9.25 8.13 -5.29
C PHE A 6 -10.17 7.21 -6.10
N PHE A 7 -11.50 7.41 -5.98
CA PHE A 7 -12.46 6.56 -6.69
C PHE A 7 -12.42 6.75 -8.21
N GLU A 8 -12.11 7.95 -8.67
CA GLU A 8 -11.91 8.23 -10.09
C GLU A 8 -10.70 7.47 -10.63
N LEU A 9 -9.53 7.58 -9.98
CA LEU A 9 -8.32 6.85 -10.36
C LEU A 9 -8.54 5.33 -10.34
N TYR A 10 -9.29 4.84 -9.34
CA TYR A 10 -9.62 3.42 -9.22
C TYR A 10 -10.47 2.92 -10.39
N ARG A 11 -11.43 3.73 -10.85
CA ARG A 11 -12.34 3.37 -11.96
C ARG A 11 -11.70 3.54 -13.34
N THR A 12 -10.91 4.59 -13.56
CA THR A 12 -10.51 5.00 -14.91
C THR A 12 -9.03 4.85 -15.22
N LYS A 13 -8.16 4.62 -14.21
CA LYS A 13 -6.72 4.43 -14.41
C LYS A 13 -6.29 3.02 -14.06
N SER A 14 -6.12 2.72 -12.77
CA SER A 14 -5.73 1.40 -12.29
C SER A 14 -5.80 1.32 -10.76
N LYS A 15 -5.79 0.08 -10.24
CA LYS A 15 -5.62 -0.16 -8.80
C LYS A 15 -4.31 0.41 -8.27
N ALA A 16 -3.22 0.31 -9.05
CA ALA A 16 -1.90 0.84 -8.68
C ALA A 16 -1.90 2.38 -8.59
N ALA A 17 -2.57 3.06 -9.53
CA ALA A 17 -2.73 4.52 -9.49
C ALA A 17 -3.51 4.97 -8.26
N ALA A 18 -4.64 4.30 -7.97
CA ALA A 18 -5.44 4.59 -6.78
C ALA A 18 -4.69 4.30 -5.47
N LYS A 19 -3.99 3.16 -5.37
CA LYS A 19 -3.15 2.80 -4.19
C LYS A 19 -2.03 3.83 -4.00
N THR A 20 -1.39 4.26 -5.07
CA THR A 20 -0.33 5.29 -5.03
C THR A 20 -0.87 6.63 -4.53
N TYR A 21 -2.02 7.06 -5.04
CA TYR A 21 -2.67 8.30 -4.58
C TYR A 21 -3.10 8.22 -3.11
N TRP A 22 -3.69 7.09 -2.70
CA TRP A 22 -4.02 6.82 -1.29
C TRP A 22 -2.80 6.98 -0.39
N HIS A 23 -1.69 6.34 -0.78
CA HIS A 23 -0.48 6.34 0.02
C HIS A 23 0.23 7.70 0.03
N ARG A 24 0.52 8.26 -1.15
CA ARG A 24 1.39 9.43 -1.30
C ARG A 24 0.67 10.76 -1.17
N THR A 25 -0.63 10.82 -1.48
CA THR A 25 -1.40 12.09 -1.47
C THR A 25 -2.34 12.17 -0.28
N LEU A 26 -3.06 11.08 0.04
CA LEU A 26 -4.03 11.08 1.14
C LEU A 26 -3.43 10.69 2.50
N GLY A 27 -2.12 10.41 2.57
CA GLY A 27 -1.43 10.00 3.80
C GLY A 27 -1.90 8.66 4.34
N GLY A 28 -2.49 7.82 3.49
CA GLY A 28 -2.98 6.52 3.86
C GLY A 28 -1.88 5.49 4.05
N ILE A 29 -2.10 4.52 4.94
CA ILE A 29 -1.21 3.38 5.10
C ILE A 29 -1.58 2.26 4.12
N THR A 30 -0.59 1.61 3.53
CA THR A 30 -0.81 0.40 2.71
C THR A 30 -0.95 -0.83 3.60
N ARG A 31 -1.42 -1.94 3.02
CA ARG A 31 -1.44 -3.24 3.69
C ARG A 31 -0.03 -3.67 4.12
N ASN A 32 0.95 -3.48 3.24
CA ASN A 32 2.35 -3.78 3.50
C ASN A 32 2.91 -2.97 4.68
N GLN A 33 2.70 -1.65 4.71
CA GLN A 33 3.09 -0.79 5.84
C GLN A 33 2.40 -1.20 7.15
N HIS A 34 1.12 -1.57 7.09
CA HIS A 34 0.38 -2.04 8.25
C HIS A 34 1.00 -3.32 8.84
N VAL A 35 1.35 -4.30 7.99
CA VAL A 35 2.03 -5.53 8.41
C VAL A 35 3.42 -5.24 8.98
N LEU A 36 4.18 -4.35 8.34
CA LEU A 36 5.50 -3.93 8.83
C LEU A 36 5.44 -3.31 10.23
N HIS A 37 4.39 -2.54 10.56
CA HIS A 37 4.22 -2.02 11.92
C HIS A 37 4.12 -3.13 12.97
N TYR A 38 3.34 -4.19 12.71
CA TYR A 38 3.20 -5.31 13.64
C TYR A 38 4.46 -6.18 13.73
N ILE A 39 5.16 -6.37 12.61
CA ILE A 39 6.46 -7.04 12.60
C ILE A 39 7.44 -6.28 13.49
N HIS A 40 7.54 -4.96 13.33
CA HIS A 40 8.44 -4.13 14.15
C HIS A 40 8.04 -4.08 15.63
N ALA A 41 6.76 -4.26 15.95
CA ALA A 41 6.27 -4.38 17.32
C ALA A 41 6.52 -5.78 17.94
N GLY A 42 6.99 -6.75 17.16
CA GLY A 42 7.16 -8.14 17.62
C GLY A 42 5.85 -8.92 17.76
N GLU A 43 4.76 -8.41 17.20
CA GLU A 43 3.42 -9.00 17.31
C GLU A 43 3.13 -10.03 16.21
N VAL A 44 3.89 -9.97 15.11
CA VAL A 44 3.72 -10.83 13.93
C VAL A 44 5.06 -11.39 13.48
N ASP A 45 5.10 -12.69 13.24
CA ASP A 45 6.26 -13.36 12.64
C ASP A 45 6.43 -12.95 11.15
N PRO A 46 7.62 -12.47 10.74
CA PRO A 46 7.84 -12.02 9.36
C PRO A 46 7.65 -13.12 8.32
N LEU A 47 8.05 -14.36 8.61
CA LEU A 47 7.95 -15.46 7.66
C LEU A 47 6.48 -15.83 7.43
N ALA A 48 5.68 -15.92 8.49
CA ALA A 48 4.25 -16.14 8.42
C ALA A 48 3.54 -15.00 7.67
N ALA A 49 3.89 -13.75 7.96
CA ALA A 49 3.31 -12.57 7.31
C ALA A 49 3.55 -12.56 5.79
N HIS A 50 4.75 -12.94 5.35
CA HIS A 50 5.13 -12.94 3.94
C HIS A 50 4.18 -13.80 3.07
N PHE A 51 3.65 -14.90 3.60
CA PHE A 51 2.69 -15.75 2.89
C PHE A 51 1.30 -15.09 2.69
N ILE A 52 0.96 -14.05 3.46
CA ILE A 52 -0.32 -13.33 3.38
C ILE A 52 -0.16 -12.00 2.63
N CYS A 53 0.89 -11.25 2.99
CA CYS A 53 1.27 -9.99 2.39
C CYS A 53 2.79 -9.97 2.27
N PRO A 54 3.34 -10.09 1.05
CA PRO A 54 4.78 -9.98 0.85
C PRO A 54 5.32 -8.70 1.47
N ILE A 55 6.45 -8.82 2.17
CA ILE A 55 7.08 -7.73 2.93
C ILE A 55 7.60 -6.63 2.00
N ASP A 56 7.76 -6.93 0.71
CA ASP A 56 8.15 -6.02 -0.36
C ASP A 56 6.99 -5.63 -1.29
N GLU A 57 5.72 -5.90 -0.94
CA GLU A 57 4.57 -5.68 -1.83
C GLU A 57 4.52 -4.27 -2.44
N ASP A 58 4.84 -3.26 -1.65
CA ASP A 58 4.79 -1.87 -2.12
C ASP A 58 5.82 -1.57 -3.21
N SER A 59 6.92 -2.33 -3.29
CA SER A 59 7.97 -2.16 -4.31
C SER A 59 7.49 -2.43 -5.74
N TYR A 60 6.46 -3.27 -5.92
CA TYR A 60 5.92 -3.64 -7.23
C TYR A 60 4.44 -3.29 -7.41
N THR A 61 3.78 -2.73 -6.39
CA THR A 61 2.36 -2.31 -6.47
C THR A 61 2.14 -0.79 -6.42
N LEU A 62 3.15 -0.02 -6.00
CA LEU A 62 3.14 1.44 -6.11
C LEU A 62 3.76 1.86 -7.45
N LEU A 63 3.19 2.89 -8.06
CA LEU A 63 3.81 3.49 -9.24
C LEU A 63 5.14 4.14 -8.85
N PRO A 64 6.14 4.24 -9.73
CA PRO A 64 7.37 4.99 -9.47
C PRO A 64 7.07 6.44 -9.07
N LEU A 65 8.01 7.09 -8.38
CA LEU A 65 7.98 8.55 -8.33
C LEU A 65 8.25 9.06 -9.75
N GLU A 66 7.51 10.06 -10.22
CA GLU A 66 7.86 10.72 -11.48
C GLU A 66 9.24 11.36 -11.32
N SER A 67 10.13 11.11 -12.28
CA SER A 67 11.50 11.61 -12.32
C SER A 67 11.57 13.11 -12.57
#